data_AF-A0A2M7AE40-F1
#
_entry.id   AF-A0A2M7AE40-F1
#
_cell.length_a   1.000
_cell.length_b   1.000
_cell.length_c   1.000
_cell.angle_alpha   90.00
_cell.angle_beta   90.00
_cell.angle_gamma   90.00
#
_symmetry.space_group_name_H-M   'P 1'
#
loop_
_entity.id
_entity.type
_entity.pdbx_description
1 polymer ?
#
loop_
_entity_poly.entity_id
_entity_poly.type
_entity_poly.pdbx_seq_one_letter_code
_entity_poly.pdbx_strand_id
1 'polypeptide(L)'
;MVSKQQTRSGQPVRQKYNAMNELKPTILVVDDEPGIREILCTALETEGYQCISAEDGQTGLSIAQHQSIAVALLDIHMPGMDGIETLQYLREMSPDTVPIMVTGETAIDTAVEAIKQGAFDYVVKPFRIDIVSLSVKRALEKRQLMAENQQYRQNLEEKVKSQTAEIRKQKDCIDALFLDTVAALAVALETKDHYTEGHSRRVTDYSILLGRQAGVDDGTLIGVERGGLLHDIGKIGTPDAVLTKQGKLTDEEYREIQKHTIHGATIVSRIRHMDDVVRQCVRSHHERWDGQGYPDGLGGEEIPLAGRVMGIADAFDAMTSSRSYRDTLTVQQALEQIRVNRGKQFDPDLADTFLRSMNQNKGSGGNILVVDDDRAIAELFAASLVPQGHRVVTANSGFQAMRKVAEEPFDIVYLDVNMPGIDGAQTLRAMKELRPQVFVVVITGHHDDERIGQMIEDGAITCLPKPIGVRQIIDTTASFLKGIFED
;
A
#
# COMPACT_ATOMS: atom_id res chain seq x y z
N MET A 1 -32.97 10.17 35.46
CA MET A 1 -33.43 9.55 34.21
C MET A 1 -32.21 8.98 33.48
N VAL A 2 -31.95 7.69 33.68
CA VAL A 2 -30.86 6.96 33.04
C VAL A 2 -31.52 5.88 32.19
N SER A 3 -31.53 6.06 30.86
CA SER A 3 -32.05 5.07 29.92
C SER A 3 -30.90 4.22 29.41
N LYS A 4 -30.84 2.97 29.88
CA LYS A 4 -30.02 1.91 29.29
C LYS A 4 -30.77 1.36 28.07
N GLN A 5 -30.27 1.62 26.86
CA GLN A 5 -30.63 0.83 25.68
C GLN A 5 -29.53 -0.20 25.42
N GLN A 6 -29.76 -1.42 25.90
CA GLN A 6 -29.09 -2.61 25.41
C GLN A 6 -29.70 -2.97 24.05
N THR A 7 -28.97 -2.72 22.97
CA THR A 7 -29.27 -3.26 21.65
C THR A 7 -28.99 -4.77 21.65
N ARG A 8 -30.06 -5.56 21.76
CA ARG A 8 -30.07 -6.97 21.37
C ARG A 8 -30.02 -7.04 19.83
N SER A 9 -28.87 -7.40 19.28
CA SER A 9 -28.75 -7.81 17.86
C SER A 9 -27.88 -9.07 17.75
N GLY A 10 -28.21 -10.08 18.55
CA GLY A 10 -27.62 -11.40 18.48
C GLY A 10 -28.63 -12.43 18.01
N GLN A 11 -29.17 -12.30 16.79
CA GLN A 11 -29.96 -13.35 16.12
C GLN A 11 -30.21 -12.97 14.65
N PRO A 12 -29.31 -13.37 13.74
CA PRO A 12 -29.80 -14.04 12.53
C PRO A 12 -29.00 -15.31 12.15
N VAL A 13 -27.86 -15.59 12.80
CA VAL A 13 -26.98 -16.70 12.41
C VAL A 13 -27.60 -18.06 12.78
N ARG A 14 -28.25 -18.18 13.93
CA ARG A 14 -28.79 -19.46 14.44
C ARG A 14 -29.94 -20.03 13.61
N GLN A 15 -30.68 -19.22 12.86
CA GLN A 15 -31.80 -19.70 12.03
C GLN A 15 -31.35 -20.25 10.67
N LYS A 16 -30.23 -19.78 10.11
CA LYS A 16 -29.65 -20.37 8.89
C LYS A 16 -28.95 -21.71 9.15
N TYR A 17 -28.40 -21.91 10.36
CA TYR A 17 -27.73 -23.17 10.73
C TYR A 17 -28.69 -24.37 10.88
N ASN A 18 -29.99 -24.15 11.08
CA ASN A 18 -30.97 -25.24 11.15
C ASN A 18 -31.47 -25.72 9.79
N ALA A 19 -31.26 -24.96 8.70
CA ALA A 19 -31.76 -25.32 7.37
C ALA A 19 -30.81 -26.24 6.57
N MET A 20 -29.53 -26.38 6.97
CA MET A 20 -28.58 -27.31 6.36
C MET A 20 -28.52 -28.68 7.05
N ASN A 21 -29.27 -28.87 8.14
CA ASN A 21 -29.26 -30.09 8.96
C ASN A 21 -30.34 -31.13 8.55
N GLU A 22 -31.05 -30.91 7.43
CA GLU A 22 -32.09 -31.82 6.94
C GLU A 22 -31.61 -32.85 5.90
N LEU A 23 -30.35 -32.81 5.49
CA LEU A 23 -29.78 -33.83 4.60
C LEU A 23 -29.22 -34.98 5.43
N LYS A 24 -29.85 -36.14 5.33
CA LYS A 24 -29.37 -37.38 5.94
C LYS A 24 -27.96 -37.68 5.42
N PRO A 25 -26.97 -37.95 6.30
CA PRO A 25 -25.64 -38.35 5.85
C PRO A 25 -25.71 -39.56 4.93
N THR A 26 -25.08 -39.45 3.76
CA THR A 26 -25.02 -40.55 2.80
C THR A 26 -23.83 -41.45 3.12
N ILE A 27 -24.08 -42.74 3.28
CA ILE A 27 -23.09 -43.77 3.55
C ILE A 27 -22.99 -44.65 2.30
N LEU A 28 -21.78 -44.81 1.79
CA LEU A 28 -21.47 -45.72 0.70
C LEU A 28 -21.07 -47.08 1.28
N VAL A 29 -21.68 -48.16 0.82
CA VAL A 29 -21.30 -49.54 1.15
C VAL A 29 -20.77 -50.20 -0.11
N VAL A 30 -19.52 -50.63 -0.11
CA VAL A 30 -18.86 -51.29 -1.24
C VAL A 30 -18.45 -52.69 -0.81
N ASP A 31 -19.08 -53.70 -1.40
CA ASP A 31 -18.87 -55.12 -1.07
C ASP A 31 -19.31 -55.96 -2.27
N ASP A 32 -18.60 -57.01 -2.66
CA ASP A 32 -18.98 -57.85 -3.80
C ASP A 32 -20.16 -58.78 -3.47
N GLU A 33 -20.39 -59.09 -2.20
CA GLU A 33 -21.49 -59.94 -1.74
C GLU A 33 -22.83 -59.16 -1.63
N PRO A 34 -23.85 -59.49 -2.44
CA PRO A 34 -25.12 -58.76 -2.44
C PRO A 34 -25.87 -58.83 -1.10
N GLY A 35 -25.76 -59.97 -0.40
CA GLY A 35 -26.37 -60.14 0.91
C GLY A 35 -25.76 -59.22 1.97
N ILE A 36 -24.45 -58.97 1.92
CA ILE A 36 -23.77 -58.08 2.86
C ILE A 36 -24.18 -56.62 2.60
N ARG A 37 -24.24 -56.20 1.33
CA ARG A 37 -24.73 -54.87 0.94
C ARG A 37 -26.16 -54.63 1.45
N GLU A 38 -27.06 -55.59 1.25
CA GLU A 38 -28.46 -55.47 1.67
C GLU A 38 -28.60 -55.37 3.19
N ILE A 39 -27.88 -56.21 3.94
CA ILE A 39 -27.88 -56.19 5.41
C ILE A 39 -27.36 -54.86 5.95
N LEU A 40 -26.21 -54.39 5.45
CA LEU A 40 -25.60 -53.14 5.91
C LEU A 40 -26.47 -51.94 5.55
N CYS A 41 -26.99 -51.86 4.32
CA CYS A 41 -27.87 -50.75 3.95
C CYS A 41 -29.17 -50.73 4.75
N THR A 42 -29.83 -51.88 4.93
CA THR A 42 -31.06 -51.95 5.73
C THR A 42 -30.83 -51.49 7.17
N ALA A 43 -29.71 -51.90 7.78
CA ALA A 43 -29.35 -51.47 9.12
C ALA A 43 -29.12 -49.96 9.23
N LEU A 44 -28.33 -49.40 8.31
CA LEU A 44 -27.99 -47.97 8.30
C LEU A 44 -29.20 -47.07 7.98
N GLU A 45 -30.07 -47.52 7.09
CA GLU A 45 -31.32 -46.82 6.77
C GLU A 45 -32.29 -46.81 7.96
N THR A 46 -32.33 -47.90 8.74
CA THR A 46 -33.12 -47.99 9.97
C THR A 46 -32.63 -46.99 11.02
N GLU A 47 -31.33 -46.71 11.07
CA GLU A 47 -30.73 -45.67 11.92
C GLU A 47 -30.90 -44.24 11.38
N GLY A 48 -31.52 -44.10 10.21
CA GLY A 48 -31.88 -42.81 9.62
C GLY A 48 -30.85 -42.23 8.66
N TYR A 49 -29.83 -42.99 8.27
CA TYR A 49 -28.87 -42.61 7.24
C TYR A 49 -29.43 -42.86 5.83
N GLN A 50 -28.81 -42.25 4.81
CA GLN A 50 -29.05 -42.61 3.41
C GLN A 50 -27.98 -43.62 3.01
N CYS A 51 -28.36 -44.82 2.54
CA CYS A 51 -27.39 -45.80 2.07
C CYS A 51 -27.32 -45.82 0.54
N ILE A 52 -26.11 -46.00 0.02
CA ILE A 52 -25.87 -46.28 -1.39
C ILE A 52 -24.91 -47.46 -1.45
N SER A 53 -25.20 -48.45 -2.28
CA SER A 53 -24.41 -49.66 -2.38
C SER A 53 -23.70 -49.75 -3.73
N ALA A 54 -22.47 -50.25 -3.75
CA ALA A 54 -21.70 -50.57 -4.95
C ALA A 54 -21.17 -52.01 -4.87
N GLU A 55 -21.12 -52.69 -6.02
CA GLU A 55 -20.67 -54.09 -6.11
C GLU A 55 -19.16 -54.26 -6.24
N ASP A 56 -18.43 -53.19 -6.55
CA ASP A 56 -16.97 -53.19 -6.65
C ASP A 56 -16.39 -51.79 -6.37
N GLY A 57 -15.07 -51.74 -6.17
CA GLY A 57 -14.32 -50.51 -5.90
C GLY A 57 -14.48 -49.45 -6.99
N GLN A 58 -14.52 -49.85 -8.26
CA GLN A 58 -14.63 -48.93 -9.39
C GLN A 58 -15.97 -48.19 -9.41
N THR A 59 -17.06 -48.92 -9.18
CA THR A 59 -18.42 -48.38 -9.07
C THR A 59 -18.54 -47.50 -7.83
N GLY A 60 -17.95 -47.93 -6.71
CA GLY A 60 -17.89 -47.15 -5.48
C GLY A 60 -17.21 -45.79 -5.66
N LEU A 61 -16.06 -45.76 -6.33
CA LEU A 61 -15.36 -44.52 -6.67
C LEU A 61 -16.18 -43.64 -7.61
N SER A 62 -16.79 -44.22 -8.66
CA SER A 62 -17.66 -43.45 -9.57
C SER A 62 -18.82 -42.79 -8.83
N ILE A 63 -19.41 -43.45 -7.83
CA ILE A 63 -20.46 -42.85 -7.00
C ILE A 63 -19.89 -41.72 -6.14
N ALA A 64 -18.75 -41.94 -5.49
CA ALA A 64 -18.09 -40.92 -4.66
C ALA A 64 -17.63 -39.67 -5.43
N GLN A 65 -17.43 -39.77 -6.76
CA GLN A 65 -17.16 -38.61 -7.62
C GLN A 65 -18.38 -37.71 -7.82
N HIS A 66 -19.57 -38.31 -7.94
CA HIS A 66 -20.77 -37.61 -8.37
C HIS A 66 -21.70 -37.25 -7.21
N GLN A 67 -21.44 -37.79 -6.02
CA GLN A 67 -22.28 -37.62 -4.84
C GLN A 67 -21.44 -37.40 -3.58
N SER A 68 -21.94 -36.58 -2.65
CA SER A 68 -21.24 -36.32 -1.39
C SER A 68 -21.43 -37.49 -0.43
N ILE A 69 -20.37 -38.30 -0.29
CA ILE A 69 -20.35 -39.43 0.64
C ILE A 69 -19.74 -39.00 1.98
N ALA A 70 -20.46 -39.27 3.06
CA ALA A 70 -20.01 -38.97 4.42
C ALA A 70 -19.04 -40.02 4.95
N VAL A 71 -19.43 -41.28 4.80
CA VAL A 71 -18.69 -42.44 5.27
C VAL A 71 -18.72 -43.49 4.17
N ALA A 72 -17.60 -44.17 3.93
CA ALA A 72 -17.52 -45.30 3.01
C ALA A 72 -17.15 -46.56 3.78
N LEU A 73 -18.01 -47.57 3.79
CA LEU A 73 -17.74 -48.92 4.27
C LEU A 73 -17.21 -49.73 3.08
N LEU A 74 -15.95 -50.14 3.15
CA LEU A 74 -15.24 -50.77 2.03
C LEU A 74 -14.83 -52.20 2.40
N ASP A 75 -15.32 -53.21 1.70
CA ASP A 75 -14.78 -54.55 1.83
C ASP A 75 -13.32 -54.61 1.35
N ILE A 76 -12.45 -55.31 2.09
CA ILE A 76 -11.04 -55.43 1.70
C ILE A 76 -10.87 -56.31 0.45
N HIS A 77 -11.64 -57.39 0.30
CA HIS A 77 -11.39 -58.43 -0.70
C HIS A 77 -12.47 -58.47 -1.77
N MET A 78 -12.33 -57.60 -2.76
CA MET A 78 -13.23 -57.56 -3.91
C MET A 78 -12.50 -57.97 -5.20
N PRO A 79 -13.18 -58.63 -6.16
CA PRO A 79 -12.60 -58.89 -7.48
C PRO A 79 -12.27 -57.60 -8.23
N GLY A 80 -11.13 -57.58 -8.91
CA GLY A 80 -10.69 -56.42 -9.67
C GLY A 80 -9.94 -55.41 -8.80
N MET A 81 -10.61 -54.35 -8.39
CA MET A 81 -10.06 -53.31 -7.51
C MET A 81 -10.42 -53.63 -6.06
N ASP A 82 -9.41 -53.84 -5.22
CA ASP A 82 -9.63 -54.20 -3.82
C ASP A 82 -10.00 -52.98 -2.95
N GLY A 83 -10.40 -53.23 -1.69
CA GLY A 83 -10.81 -52.14 -0.79
C GLY A 83 -9.69 -51.18 -0.40
N ILE A 84 -8.45 -51.65 -0.40
CA ILE A 84 -7.27 -50.86 -0.04
C ILE A 84 -6.91 -49.93 -1.20
N GLU A 85 -6.93 -50.42 -2.44
CA GLU A 85 -6.81 -49.61 -3.66
C GLU A 85 -7.93 -48.58 -3.72
N THR A 86 -9.17 -49.00 -3.44
CA THR A 86 -10.34 -48.10 -3.38
C THR A 86 -10.15 -46.98 -2.36
N LEU A 87 -9.65 -47.30 -1.16
CA LEU A 87 -9.33 -46.33 -0.10
C LEU A 87 -8.32 -45.27 -0.59
N GLN A 88 -7.25 -45.69 -1.26
CA GLN A 88 -6.21 -44.77 -1.75
C GLN A 88 -6.80 -43.74 -2.73
N TYR A 89 -7.54 -44.21 -3.73
CA TYR A 89 -8.20 -43.31 -4.70
C TYR A 89 -9.27 -42.43 -4.04
N LEU A 90 -10.05 -42.96 -3.11
CA LEU A 90 -11.10 -42.21 -2.42
C LEU A 90 -10.51 -41.03 -1.63
N ARG A 91 -9.34 -41.21 -0.99
CA ARG A 91 -8.68 -40.14 -0.22
C ARG A 91 -8.18 -38.98 -1.07
N GLU A 92 -7.75 -39.24 -2.29
CA GLU A 92 -7.29 -38.20 -3.21
C GLU A 92 -8.47 -37.42 -3.80
N MET A 93 -9.53 -38.14 -4.13
CA MET A 93 -10.66 -37.64 -4.90
C MET A 93 -11.77 -37.04 -4.05
N SER A 94 -12.01 -37.59 -2.87
CA SER A 94 -12.99 -37.12 -1.89
C SER A 94 -12.38 -37.12 -0.48
N PRO A 95 -11.52 -36.14 -0.16
CA PRO A 95 -10.82 -36.06 1.13
C PRO A 95 -11.74 -35.95 2.34
N ASP A 96 -12.98 -35.50 2.11
CA ASP A 96 -14.01 -35.29 3.14
C ASP A 96 -14.80 -36.56 3.47
N THR A 97 -14.62 -37.64 2.71
CA THR A 97 -15.23 -38.94 2.98
C THR A 97 -14.40 -39.71 3.98
N VAL A 98 -15.03 -40.27 5.02
CA VAL A 98 -14.34 -41.03 6.06
C VAL A 98 -14.44 -42.53 5.77
N PRO A 99 -13.35 -43.22 5.40
CA PRO A 99 -13.38 -44.64 5.04
C PRO A 99 -13.29 -45.55 6.27
N ILE A 100 -14.08 -46.62 6.28
CA ILE A 100 -14.07 -47.70 7.27
C ILE A 100 -13.91 -49.01 6.50
N MET A 101 -12.94 -49.84 6.86
CA MET A 101 -12.75 -51.13 6.19
C MET A 101 -13.67 -52.20 6.79
N VAL A 102 -14.21 -53.08 5.96
CA VAL A 102 -14.92 -54.29 6.36
C VAL A 102 -14.08 -55.48 5.91
N THR A 103 -13.77 -56.42 6.78
CA THR A 103 -12.83 -57.51 6.45
C THR A 103 -13.25 -58.85 7.04
N GLY A 104 -13.08 -59.95 6.30
CA GLY A 104 -13.23 -61.30 6.84
C GLY A 104 -11.99 -61.82 7.59
N GLU A 105 -10.88 -61.10 7.55
CA GLU A 105 -9.61 -61.58 8.09
C GLU A 105 -9.43 -61.21 9.57
N THR A 106 -9.05 -62.19 10.38
CA THR A 106 -8.74 -62.00 11.81
C THR A 106 -7.26 -61.62 12.06
N ALA A 107 -6.49 -61.45 10.99
CA ALA A 107 -5.08 -61.07 11.07
C ALA A 107 -4.94 -59.60 11.48
N ILE A 108 -4.26 -59.37 12.60
CA ILE A 108 -3.99 -58.03 13.16
C ILE A 108 -3.18 -57.18 12.17
N ASP A 109 -2.32 -57.79 11.36
CA ASP A 109 -1.43 -57.09 10.43
C ASP A 109 -2.20 -56.37 9.31
N THR A 110 -3.24 -57.00 8.74
CA THR A 110 -4.10 -56.41 7.70
C THR A 110 -4.89 -55.21 8.22
N ALA A 111 -5.41 -55.31 9.45
CA ALA A 111 -6.11 -54.21 10.10
C ALA A 111 -5.17 -53.01 10.41
N VAL A 112 -3.94 -53.29 10.85
CA VAL A 112 -2.93 -52.25 11.09
C VAL A 112 -2.55 -51.55 9.79
N GLU A 113 -2.40 -52.30 8.70
CA GLU A 113 -2.05 -51.75 7.40
C GLU A 113 -3.16 -50.86 6.84
N ALA A 114 -4.43 -51.28 6.93
CA ALA A 114 -5.57 -50.46 6.54
C ALA A 114 -5.60 -49.09 7.24
N ILE A 115 -5.37 -49.06 8.54
CA ILE A 115 -5.32 -47.79 9.32
C ILE A 115 -4.13 -46.92 8.88
N LYS A 116 -2.95 -47.50 8.64
CA LYS A 116 -1.78 -46.75 8.13
C LYS A 116 -2.05 -46.10 6.79
N GLN A 117 -2.84 -46.75 5.94
CA GLN A 117 -3.23 -46.22 4.63
C GLN A 117 -4.36 -45.18 4.69
N GLY A 118 -4.91 -44.93 5.88
CA GLY A 118 -5.84 -43.83 6.15
C GLY A 118 -7.28 -44.25 6.36
N ALA A 119 -7.56 -45.54 6.51
CA ALA A 119 -8.84 -45.99 7.06
C ALA A 119 -9.02 -45.39 8.47
N PHE A 120 -10.23 -44.94 8.77
CA PHE A 120 -10.58 -44.41 10.08
C PHE A 120 -10.79 -45.51 11.11
N ASP A 121 -11.44 -46.60 10.69
CA ASP A 121 -11.74 -47.75 11.53
C ASP A 121 -11.83 -49.01 10.66
N TYR A 122 -11.93 -50.18 11.29
CA TYR A 122 -12.21 -51.44 10.60
C TYR A 122 -13.24 -52.28 11.35
N VAL A 123 -13.98 -53.11 10.61
CA VAL A 123 -15.02 -54.00 11.13
C VAL A 123 -14.78 -55.42 10.60
N VAL A 124 -14.83 -56.42 11.49
CA VAL A 124 -14.53 -57.83 11.14
C VAL A 124 -15.82 -58.61 10.87
N LYS A 125 -15.86 -59.38 9.76
CA LYS A 125 -16.93 -60.33 9.40
C LYS A 125 -16.72 -61.68 10.16
N PRO A 126 -17.78 -62.33 10.66
CA PRO A 126 -19.16 -61.85 10.72
C PRO A 126 -19.30 -60.71 11.75
N PHE A 127 -19.87 -59.58 11.32
CA PHE A 127 -20.01 -58.40 12.15
C PHE A 127 -21.36 -58.36 12.86
N ARG A 128 -21.40 -57.66 13.98
CA ARG A 128 -22.66 -57.25 14.60
C ARG A 128 -23.00 -55.84 14.14
N ILE A 129 -24.28 -55.59 13.89
CA ILE A 129 -24.78 -54.29 13.42
C ILE A 129 -24.43 -53.16 14.39
N ASP A 130 -24.50 -53.40 15.71
CA ASP A 130 -24.18 -52.38 16.70
C ASP A 130 -22.72 -51.91 16.67
N ILE A 131 -21.79 -52.75 16.22
CA ILE A 131 -20.37 -52.38 16.02
C ILE A 131 -20.22 -51.50 14.78
N VAL A 132 -20.87 -51.88 13.67
CA VAL A 132 -20.89 -51.07 12.42
C VAL A 132 -21.44 -49.67 12.71
N SER A 133 -22.59 -49.60 13.38
CA SER A 133 -23.24 -48.35 13.76
C SER A 133 -22.36 -47.46 14.62
N LEU A 134 -21.64 -48.03 15.59
CA LEU A 134 -20.69 -47.29 16.43
C LEU A 134 -19.53 -46.71 15.60
N SER A 135 -18.94 -47.49 14.69
CA SER A 135 -17.84 -47.04 13.82
C SER A 135 -18.31 -45.95 12.85
N VAL A 136 -19.49 -46.10 12.25
CA VAL A 136 -20.12 -45.08 11.40
C VAL A 136 -20.37 -43.78 12.17
N LYS A 137 -20.93 -43.87 13.38
CA LYS A 137 -21.18 -42.69 14.21
C LYS A 137 -19.89 -41.93 14.53
N ARG A 138 -18.83 -42.64 14.93
CA ARG A 138 -17.50 -42.05 15.19
C ARG A 138 -16.91 -41.41 13.94
N ALA A 139 -17.12 -42.01 12.76
CA ALA A 139 -16.65 -41.48 11.49
C ALA A 139 -17.38 -40.17 11.13
N LEU A 140 -18.69 -40.10 11.35
CA LEU A 140 -19.47 -38.88 11.15
C LEU A 140 -19.04 -37.76 12.11
N GLU A 141 -18.78 -38.06 13.38
CA GLU A 141 -18.25 -37.10 14.35
C GLU A 141 -16.88 -36.56 13.90
N LYS A 142 -15.99 -37.41 13.40
CA LYS A 142 -14.69 -36.99 12.84
C LYS A 142 -14.88 -36.06 11.63
N ARG A 143 -15.78 -36.40 10.70
CA ARG A 143 -16.08 -35.56 9.53
C ARG A 143 -16.56 -34.18 9.95
N GLN A 144 -17.47 -34.12 10.93
CA GLN A 144 -17.98 -32.86 11.45
C GLN A 144 -16.86 -31.99 12.05
N LEU A 145 -15.99 -32.58 12.88
CA LEU A 145 -14.85 -31.88 13.46
C LEU A 145 -13.87 -31.36 12.40
N MET A 146 -13.64 -32.13 11.33
CA MET A 146 -12.80 -31.71 10.21
C MET A 146 -13.39 -30.49 9.48
N ALA A 147 -14.69 -30.51 9.19
CA ALA A 147 -15.40 -29.40 8.57
C ALA A 147 -15.39 -28.14 9.45
N GLU A 148 -15.63 -28.28 10.75
CA GLU A 148 -15.57 -27.15 11.70
C GLU A 148 -14.16 -26.55 11.79
N ASN A 149 -13.12 -27.38 11.81
CA ASN A 149 -11.74 -26.91 11.86
C ASN A 149 -11.36 -26.15 10.58
N GLN A 150 -11.75 -26.67 9.41
CA GLN A 150 -11.53 -26.00 8.13
C GLN A 150 -12.21 -24.64 8.09
N GLN A 151 -13.47 -24.55 8.55
CA GLN A 151 -14.19 -23.28 8.64
C GLN A 151 -13.50 -22.31 9.62
N TYR A 152 -13.06 -22.81 10.77
CA TYR A 152 -12.36 -22.01 11.77
C TYR A 152 -11.07 -21.42 11.20
N ARG A 153 -10.29 -22.22 10.46
CA ARG A 153 -9.06 -21.78 9.79
C ARG A 153 -9.33 -20.65 8.79
N GLN A 154 -10.33 -20.82 7.91
CA GLN A 154 -10.71 -19.80 6.94
C GLN A 154 -11.10 -18.48 7.62
N ASN A 155 -11.96 -18.54 8.64
CA ASN A 155 -12.37 -17.36 9.40
C ASN A 155 -11.19 -16.66 10.10
N LEU A 156 -10.22 -17.44 10.60
CA LEU A 156 -9.03 -16.89 11.24
C LEU A 156 -8.12 -16.20 10.21
N GLU A 157 -7.91 -16.80 9.04
CA GLU A 157 -7.13 -16.21 7.95
C GLU A 157 -7.72 -14.88 7.48
N GLU A 158 -9.04 -14.81 7.30
CA GLU A 158 -9.75 -13.57 6.98
C GLU A 158 -9.56 -12.50 8.07
N LYS A 159 -9.68 -12.91 9.35
CA LYS A 159 -9.50 -12.01 10.48
C LYS A 159 -8.08 -11.47 10.57
N VAL A 160 -7.07 -12.31 10.37
CA VAL A 160 -5.65 -11.90 10.32
C VAL A 160 -5.43 -10.91 9.19
N LYS A 161 -5.96 -11.18 8.00
CA LYS A 161 -5.86 -10.26 6.85
C LYS A 161 -6.50 -8.91 7.14
N SER A 162 -7.71 -8.90 7.70
CA SER A 162 -8.44 -7.68 8.05
C SER A 162 -7.72 -6.87 9.13
N GLN A 163 -7.29 -7.52 10.23
CA GLN A 163 -6.54 -6.85 11.30
C GLN A 163 -5.21 -6.30 10.83
N THR A 164 -4.49 -7.02 9.96
CA THR A 164 -3.22 -6.55 9.39
C THR A 164 -3.43 -5.29 8.55
N ALA A 165 -4.50 -5.23 7.74
CA ALA A 165 -4.84 -4.05 6.97
C ALA A 165 -5.22 -2.85 7.86
N GLU A 166 -5.99 -3.09 8.93
CA GLU A 166 -6.36 -2.05 9.90
C GLU A 166 -5.16 -1.49 10.65
N ILE A 167 -4.25 -2.33 11.13
CA ILE A 167 -3.01 -1.91 11.78
C ILE A 167 -2.15 -1.05 10.84
N ARG A 168 -2.02 -1.44 9.57
CA ARG A 168 -1.28 -0.62 8.57
C ARG A 168 -1.92 0.75 8.40
N LYS A 169 -3.24 0.80 8.20
CA LYS A 169 -3.97 2.07 8.07
C LYS A 169 -3.83 2.96 9.31
N GLN A 170 -3.88 2.38 10.51
CA GLN A 170 -3.69 3.12 11.76
C GLN A 170 -2.26 3.66 11.85
N LYS A 171 -1.25 2.87 11.48
CA LYS A 171 0.14 3.31 11.43
C LYS A 171 0.31 4.50 10.48
N ASP A 172 -0.19 4.39 9.25
CA ASP A 172 -0.07 5.46 8.24
C ASP A 172 -0.76 6.75 8.71
N CYS A 173 -1.91 6.63 9.39
CA CYS A 173 -2.62 7.76 9.98
C CYS A 173 -1.81 8.43 11.11
N ILE A 174 -1.18 7.63 11.99
CA ILE A 174 -0.31 8.14 13.06
C ILE A 174 0.92 8.84 12.47
N ASP A 175 1.54 8.26 11.44
CA ASP A 175 2.70 8.86 10.77
C ASP A 175 2.34 10.19 10.11
N ALA A 176 1.17 10.29 9.45
CA ALA A 176 0.67 11.54 8.88
C ALA A 176 0.39 12.61 9.94
N LEU A 177 -0.34 12.25 11.01
CA LEU A 177 -0.63 13.17 12.12
C LEU A 177 0.64 13.69 12.80
N PHE A 178 1.65 12.82 12.92
CA PHE A 178 2.95 13.20 13.45
C PHE A 178 3.65 14.23 12.55
N LEU A 179 3.68 13.98 11.24
CA LEU A 179 4.28 14.91 10.27
C LEU A 179 3.54 16.26 10.26
N ASP A 180 2.21 16.25 10.30
CA ASP A 180 1.39 17.47 10.40
C ASP A 180 1.69 18.27 11.67
N THR A 181 1.85 17.59 12.81
CA THR A 181 2.20 18.23 14.08
C THR A 181 3.60 18.84 14.02
N VAL A 182 4.58 18.12 13.46
CA VAL A 182 5.94 18.60 13.27
C VAL A 182 5.97 19.80 12.33
N ALA A 183 5.26 19.74 11.21
CA ALA A 183 5.15 20.84 10.26
C ALA A 183 4.50 22.08 10.90
N ALA A 184 3.45 21.91 11.70
CA ALA A 184 2.82 23.01 12.42
C ALA A 184 3.77 23.68 13.43
N LEU A 185 4.59 22.90 14.14
CA LEU A 185 5.63 23.43 15.03
C LEU A 185 6.71 24.19 14.26
N ALA A 186 7.12 23.67 13.10
CA ALA A 186 8.07 24.35 12.22
C ALA A 186 7.51 25.71 11.76
N VAL A 187 6.28 25.75 11.25
CA VAL A 187 5.61 26.99 10.85
C VAL A 187 5.49 27.97 12.04
N ALA A 188 5.11 27.49 13.22
CA ALA A 188 5.03 28.34 14.40
C ALA A 188 6.39 28.95 14.78
N LEU A 189 7.49 28.22 14.62
CA LEU A 189 8.84 28.75 14.80
C LEU A 189 9.17 29.79 13.73
N GLU A 190 8.87 29.50 12.46
CA GLU A 190 9.09 30.42 11.34
C GLU A 190 8.31 31.74 11.52
N THR A 191 7.12 31.73 12.15
CA THR A 191 6.41 32.99 12.44
C THR A 191 7.14 33.92 13.42
N LYS A 192 7.99 33.38 14.30
CA LYS A 192 8.88 34.18 15.16
C LYS A 192 10.12 34.67 14.42
N ASP A 193 10.51 34.00 13.35
CA ASP A 193 11.69 34.27 12.56
C ASP A 193 11.27 34.80 11.17
N HIS A 194 11.16 36.14 11.05
CA HIS A 194 10.77 36.84 9.81
C HIS A 194 11.57 36.44 8.56
N TYR A 195 12.65 35.66 8.69
CA TYR A 195 13.51 35.20 7.60
C TYR A 195 13.11 33.86 6.95
N THR A 196 12.17 33.09 7.53
CA THR A 196 12.11 31.64 7.26
C THR A 196 10.80 31.09 6.69
N GLU A 197 9.85 31.89 6.22
CA GLU A 197 8.57 31.36 5.71
C GLU A 197 8.76 30.31 4.60
N GLY A 198 8.35 29.07 4.89
CA GLY A 198 8.45 27.92 3.99
C GLY A 198 9.87 27.40 3.76
N HIS A 199 10.87 27.91 4.48
CA HIS A 199 12.27 27.50 4.38
C HIS A 199 12.43 26.03 4.74
N SER A 200 11.88 25.61 5.90
CA SER A 200 12.02 24.23 6.37
C SER A 200 11.44 23.24 5.36
N ARG A 201 10.35 23.61 4.68
CA ARG A 201 9.75 22.78 3.61
C ARG A 201 10.66 22.70 2.38
N ARG A 202 11.16 23.82 1.86
CA ARG A 202 12.04 23.81 0.67
C ARG A 202 13.34 23.05 0.93
N VAL A 203 13.95 23.23 2.10
CA VAL A 203 15.14 22.46 2.51
C VAL A 203 14.83 20.97 2.59
N THR A 204 13.66 20.61 3.11
CA THR A 204 13.20 19.21 3.13
C THR A 204 13.08 18.65 1.71
N ASP A 205 12.41 19.37 0.81
CA ASP A 205 12.21 18.94 -0.59
C ASP A 205 13.55 18.73 -1.32
N TYR A 206 14.50 19.68 -1.18
CA TYR A 206 15.85 19.55 -1.75
C TYR A 206 16.64 18.39 -1.14
N SER A 207 16.50 18.17 0.16
CA SER A 207 17.18 17.07 0.87
C SER A 207 16.67 15.70 0.42
N ILE A 208 15.36 15.55 0.23
CA ILE A 208 14.75 14.31 -0.27
C ILE A 208 15.14 14.08 -1.73
N LEU A 209 15.13 15.12 -2.57
CA LEU A 209 15.59 15.03 -3.96
C LEU A 209 17.04 14.54 -4.01
N LEU A 210 17.93 15.16 -3.24
CA LEU A 210 19.34 14.80 -3.18
C LEU A 210 19.53 13.37 -2.64
N GLY A 211 18.88 13.04 -1.53
CA GLY A 211 19.01 11.72 -0.91
C GLY A 211 18.56 10.59 -1.85
N ARG A 212 17.44 10.75 -2.56
CA ARG A 212 16.98 9.78 -3.55
C ARG A 212 17.98 9.58 -4.68
N GLN A 213 18.52 10.67 -5.22
CA GLN A 213 19.49 10.63 -6.32
C GLN A 213 20.86 10.08 -5.88
N ALA A 214 21.19 10.21 -4.60
CA ALA A 214 22.36 9.62 -3.97
C ALA A 214 22.17 8.15 -3.56
N GLY A 215 20.97 7.58 -3.74
CA GLY A 215 20.67 6.18 -3.38
C GLY A 215 20.52 5.93 -1.87
N VAL A 216 20.10 6.95 -1.10
CA VAL A 216 19.77 6.80 0.32
C VAL A 216 18.52 5.94 0.46
N ASP A 217 18.52 5.01 1.44
CA ASP A 217 17.40 4.10 1.66
C ASP A 217 16.14 4.83 2.19
N ASP A 218 14.96 4.26 1.92
CA ASP A 218 13.67 4.85 2.28
C ASP A 218 13.52 5.08 3.79
N GLY A 219 14.12 4.25 4.65
CA GLY A 219 14.08 4.42 6.10
C GLY A 219 14.82 5.68 6.53
N THR A 220 16.05 5.85 6.05
CA THR A 220 16.84 7.06 6.29
C THR A 220 16.15 8.30 5.69
N LEU A 221 15.52 8.20 4.51
CA LEU A 221 14.80 9.32 3.90
C LEU A 221 13.61 9.81 4.74
N ILE A 222 12.87 8.91 5.42
CA ILE A 222 11.83 9.31 6.37
C ILE A 222 12.42 10.13 7.53
N GLY A 223 13.60 9.73 8.01
CA GLY A 223 14.35 10.50 9.02
C GLY A 223 14.81 11.85 8.49
N VAL A 224 15.27 11.92 7.24
CA VAL A 224 15.68 13.18 6.58
C VAL A 224 14.48 14.11 6.38
N GLU A 225 13.30 13.60 6.02
CA GLU A 225 12.08 14.40 5.86
C GLU A 225 11.70 15.09 7.18
N ARG A 226 11.62 14.30 8.25
CA ARG A 226 11.32 14.79 9.60
C ARG A 226 12.41 15.72 10.13
N GLY A 227 13.67 15.39 9.83
CA GLY A 227 14.85 16.18 10.17
C GLY A 227 14.86 17.53 9.47
N GLY A 228 14.45 17.59 8.20
CA GLY A 228 14.37 18.82 7.42
C GLY A 228 13.33 19.79 7.97
N LEU A 229 12.17 19.30 8.41
CA LEU A 229 11.16 20.14 9.06
C LEU A 229 11.60 20.66 10.43
N LEU A 230 12.48 19.93 11.13
CA LEU A 230 12.89 20.25 12.51
C LEU A 230 14.30 20.82 12.63
N HIS A 231 15.07 20.93 11.54
CA HIS A 231 16.51 21.21 11.61
C HIS A 231 16.83 22.50 12.40
N ASP A 232 15.93 23.48 12.29
CA ASP A 232 16.05 24.77 12.95
C ASP A 232 15.28 24.89 14.29
N ILE A 233 14.64 23.82 14.79
CA ILE A 233 13.77 23.86 15.98
C ILE A 233 14.44 24.45 17.23
N GLY A 234 15.77 24.33 17.33
CA GLY A 234 16.55 24.90 18.42
C GLY A 234 16.58 26.42 18.46
N LYS A 235 16.19 27.12 17.39
CA LYS A 235 16.08 28.59 17.36
C LYS A 235 15.08 29.10 18.40
N ILE A 236 14.16 28.26 18.89
CA ILE A 236 13.25 28.59 20.00
C ILE A 236 13.99 29.04 21.28
N GLY A 237 15.22 28.58 21.47
CA GLY A 237 16.09 28.96 22.59
C GLY A 237 16.93 30.22 22.34
N THR A 238 16.84 30.83 21.16
CA THR A 238 17.61 32.01 20.79
C THR A 238 16.88 33.28 21.23
N PRO A 239 17.54 34.27 21.86
CA PRO A 239 16.87 35.51 22.26
C PRO A 239 16.27 36.27 21.06
N ASP A 240 15.04 36.77 21.20
CA ASP A 240 14.31 37.47 20.13
C ASP A 240 15.11 38.68 19.57
N ALA A 241 15.85 39.39 20.42
CA ALA A 241 16.69 40.53 20.00
C ALA A 241 17.85 40.14 19.08
N VAL A 242 18.34 38.90 19.17
CA VAL A 242 19.37 38.34 18.30
C VAL A 242 18.74 37.79 17.03
N LEU A 243 17.62 37.06 17.17
CA LEU A 243 16.90 36.42 16.07
C LEU A 243 16.32 37.43 15.07
N THR A 244 15.84 38.59 15.54
CA THR A 244 15.15 39.61 14.71
C THR A 244 16.05 40.78 14.30
N LYS A 245 17.36 40.71 14.58
CA LYS A 245 18.28 41.82 14.39
C LYS A 245 18.43 42.21 12.92
N GLN A 246 18.12 43.47 12.62
CA GLN A 246 18.36 44.06 11.29
C GLN A 246 19.84 44.47 11.15
N GLY A 247 20.66 43.61 10.56
CA GLY A 247 22.07 43.90 10.26
C GLY A 247 23.01 42.72 10.48
N LYS A 248 24.32 42.96 10.42
CA LYS A 248 25.31 41.92 10.73
C LYS A 248 25.29 41.60 12.23
N LEU A 249 25.31 40.31 12.53
CA LEU A 249 25.50 39.80 13.88
C LEU A 249 26.95 40.02 14.31
N THR A 250 27.14 40.30 15.60
CA THR A 250 28.44 40.25 16.27
C THR A 250 28.88 38.78 16.45
N ASP A 251 30.14 38.55 16.75
CA ASP A 251 30.65 37.19 16.98
C ASP A 251 29.95 36.51 18.16
N GLU A 252 29.64 37.27 19.23
CA GLU A 252 28.85 36.78 20.36
C GLU A 252 27.43 36.38 19.95
N GLU A 253 26.74 37.23 19.20
CA GLU A 253 25.38 36.96 18.70
C GLU A 253 25.35 35.77 17.74
N TYR A 254 26.37 35.64 16.89
CA TYR A 254 26.52 34.50 15.99
C TYR A 254 26.72 33.20 16.78
N ARG A 255 27.58 33.21 17.82
CA ARG A 255 27.75 32.06 18.74
C ARG A 255 26.44 31.69 19.44
N GLU A 256 25.59 32.65 19.77
CA GLU A 256 24.25 32.34 20.33
C GLU A 256 23.35 31.64 19.32
N ILE A 257 23.34 32.08 18.05
CA ILE A 257 22.57 31.42 17.00
C ILE A 257 23.09 30.00 16.74
N GLN A 258 24.41 29.77 16.71
CA GLN A 258 24.99 28.44 16.47
C GLN A 258 24.49 27.35 17.45
N LYS A 259 24.10 27.74 18.67
CA LYS A 259 23.56 26.82 19.68
C LYS A 259 22.24 26.16 19.28
N HIS A 260 21.53 26.64 18.26
CA HIS A 260 20.28 26.03 17.80
C HIS A 260 20.47 24.55 17.40
N THR A 261 21.63 24.19 16.84
CA THR A 261 21.96 22.79 16.51
C THR A 261 21.97 21.90 17.76
N ILE A 262 22.52 22.38 18.86
CA ILE A 262 22.63 21.68 20.14
C ILE A 262 21.28 21.64 20.86
N HIS A 263 20.60 22.79 20.95
CA HIS A 263 19.28 22.89 21.55
C HIS A 263 18.25 22.05 20.80
N GLY A 264 18.26 22.12 19.46
CA GLY A 264 17.39 21.34 18.59
C GLY A 264 17.59 19.85 18.78
N ALA A 265 18.85 19.38 18.75
CA ALA A 265 19.17 17.97 19.02
C ALA A 265 18.68 17.51 20.41
N THR A 266 18.79 18.38 21.41
CA THR A 266 18.31 18.11 22.79
C THR A 266 16.79 18.01 22.85
N ILE A 267 16.07 18.88 22.14
CA ILE A 267 14.59 18.86 22.05
C ILE A 267 14.15 17.56 21.38
N VAL A 268 14.73 17.26 20.22
CA VAL A 268 14.40 16.06 19.43
C VAL A 268 14.69 14.78 20.21
N SER A 269 15.79 14.72 20.98
CA SER A 269 16.13 13.53 21.79
C SER A 269 15.12 13.19 22.90
N ARG A 270 14.20 14.11 23.24
CA ARG A 270 13.15 13.84 24.24
C ARG A 270 11.95 13.09 23.66
N ILE A 271 11.87 12.96 22.34
CA ILE A 271 10.81 12.25 21.65
C ILE A 271 11.20 10.77 21.59
N ARG A 272 10.61 9.95 22.48
CA ARG A 272 11.01 8.55 22.79
C ARG A 272 11.03 7.57 21.61
N HIS A 273 10.52 7.96 20.44
CA HIS A 273 10.46 7.15 19.23
C HIS A 273 10.92 7.91 17.98
N MET A 274 11.65 9.01 18.16
CA MET A 274 12.24 9.70 17.02
C MET A 274 13.45 8.91 16.51
N ASP A 275 13.54 8.77 15.19
CA ASP A 275 14.71 8.21 14.52
C ASP A 275 15.97 9.05 14.83
N ASP A 276 17.12 8.39 15.06
CA ASP A 276 18.39 9.07 15.31
C ASP A 276 18.82 9.92 14.09
N VAL A 277 18.39 9.54 12.88
CA VAL A 277 18.61 10.33 11.66
C VAL A 277 18.06 11.76 11.82
N VAL A 278 16.92 11.95 12.48
CA VAL A 278 16.36 13.30 12.72
C VAL A 278 17.30 14.12 13.59
N ARG A 279 17.87 13.51 14.65
CA ARG A 279 18.85 14.17 15.51
C ARG A 279 20.12 14.52 14.73
N GLN A 280 20.56 13.65 13.83
CA GLN A 280 21.74 13.86 12.98
C GLN A 280 21.52 15.04 12.01
N CYS A 281 20.35 15.13 11.36
CA CYS A 281 19.98 16.29 10.54
C CYS A 281 20.07 17.59 11.35
N VAL A 282 19.41 17.63 12.50
CA VAL A 282 19.30 18.84 13.33
C VAL A 282 20.65 19.25 13.91
N ARG A 283 21.48 18.29 14.34
CA ARG A 283 22.77 18.62 14.95
C ARG A 283 23.83 18.98 13.92
N SER A 284 23.89 18.27 12.79
CA SER A 284 25.06 18.26 11.92
C SER A 284 24.88 18.97 10.57
N HIS A 285 23.73 19.61 10.31
CA HIS A 285 23.49 20.31 9.03
C HIS A 285 24.40 21.53 8.79
N HIS A 286 25.10 22.02 9.82
CA HIS A 286 26.10 23.08 9.72
C HIS A 286 27.55 22.57 9.86
N GLU A 287 27.76 21.26 9.92
CA GLU A 287 29.09 20.68 9.77
C GLU A 287 29.59 20.89 8.35
N ARG A 288 30.91 20.97 8.20
CA ARG A 288 31.56 21.26 6.91
C ARG A 288 32.54 20.16 6.58
N TRP A 289 32.59 19.76 5.31
CA TRP A 289 33.50 18.70 4.85
C TRP A 289 34.97 18.92 5.24
N ASP A 290 35.40 20.18 5.32
CA ASP A 290 36.74 20.64 5.73
C ASP A 290 36.97 20.68 7.26
N GLY A 291 35.99 20.28 8.07
CA GLY A 291 36.07 20.27 9.54
C GLY A 291 35.95 21.66 10.19
N GLN A 292 35.65 22.72 9.43
CA GLN A 292 35.49 24.08 9.97
C GLN A 292 34.04 24.40 10.37
N GLY A 293 33.17 23.39 10.41
CA GLY A 293 31.76 23.51 10.76
C GLY A 293 31.50 23.52 12.26
N TYR A 294 30.23 23.46 12.63
CA TYR A 294 29.76 23.41 14.01
C TYR A 294 28.53 22.49 14.11
N PRO A 295 28.19 21.97 15.30
CA PRO A 295 28.77 22.25 16.62
C PRO A 295 29.98 21.38 17.03
N ASP A 296 30.21 20.26 16.36
CA ASP A 296 31.18 19.24 16.75
C ASP A 296 32.51 19.33 15.99
N GLY A 297 32.53 20.04 14.84
CA GLY A 297 33.74 20.23 14.04
C GLY A 297 34.13 18.96 13.27
N LEU A 298 33.13 18.19 12.84
CA LEU A 298 33.30 16.92 12.13
C LEU A 298 33.74 17.19 10.69
N GLY A 299 34.68 16.39 10.19
CA GLY A 299 35.19 16.48 8.82
C GLY A 299 34.91 15.23 8.00
N GLY A 300 34.79 15.40 6.69
CA GLY A 300 34.61 14.27 5.77
C GLY A 300 33.42 13.36 6.12
N GLU A 301 33.69 12.06 6.17
CA GLU A 301 32.70 11.03 6.46
C GLU A 301 32.32 10.91 7.95
N GLU A 302 33.02 11.61 8.85
CA GLU A 302 32.61 11.68 10.27
C GLU A 302 31.28 12.44 10.42
N ILE A 303 30.93 13.29 9.44
CA ILE A 303 29.63 13.94 9.36
C ILE A 303 28.60 12.89 8.93
N PRO A 304 27.53 12.68 9.71
CA PRO A 304 26.45 11.77 9.33
C PRO A 304 25.89 12.11 7.94
N LEU A 305 25.58 11.08 7.14
CA LEU A 305 25.09 11.25 5.77
C LEU A 305 23.91 12.23 5.70
N ALA A 306 22.97 12.12 6.63
CA ALA A 306 21.81 12.99 6.73
C ALA A 306 22.20 14.47 6.95
N GLY A 307 23.23 14.74 7.78
CA GLY A 307 23.78 16.09 7.96
C GLY A 307 24.46 16.63 6.70
N ARG A 308 25.20 15.79 5.97
CA ARG A 308 25.84 16.17 4.70
C ARG A 308 24.81 16.53 3.62
N VAL A 309 23.71 15.77 3.52
CA VAL A 309 22.59 16.05 2.62
C VAL A 309 21.91 17.37 3.00
N MET A 310 21.57 17.53 4.27
CA MET A 310 20.90 18.73 4.80
C MET A 310 21.73 20.00 4.59
N GLY A 311 23.05 19.94 4.81
CA GLY A 311 23.92 21.11 4.67
C GLY A 311 24.00 21.66 3.25
N ILE A 312 23.89 20.80 2.22
CA ILE A 312 23.81 21.24 0.82
C ILE A 312 22.45 21.91 0.55
N ALA A 313 21.37 21.28 0.99
CA ALA A 313 20.01 21.77 0.77
C ALA A 313 19.75 23.12 1.48
N ASP A 314 20.16 23.23 2.75
CA ASP A 314 20.06 24.46 3.55
C ASP A 314 20.86 25.59 2.90
N ALA A 315 22.13 25.35 2.54
CA ALA A 315 22.95 26.35 1.88
C ALA A 315 22.35 26.81 0.53
N PHE A 316 21.78 25.89 -0.24
CA PHE A 316 21.13 26.22 -1.51
C PHE A 316 19.88 27.10 -1.32
N ASP A 317 18.98 26.73 -0.40
CA ASP A 317 17.79 27.55 -0.11
C ASP A 317 18.19 28.91 0.46
N ALA A 318 19.18 28.94 1.35
CA ALA A 318 19.75 30.15 1.92
C ALA A 318 20.31 31.14 0.88
N MET A 319 20.87 30.63 -0.22
CA MET A 319 21.42 31.44 -1.31
C MET A 319 20.36 31.96 -2.28
N THR A 320 19.28 31.19 -2.49
CA THR A 320 18.27 31.46 -3.53
C THR A 320 17.00 32.13 -3.01
N SER A 321 16.72 32.03 -1.71
CA SER A 321 15.58 32.69 -1.07
C SER A 321 15.82 34.19 -0.86
N SER A 322 14.76 34.99 -1.04
CA SER A 322 14.77 36.44 -0.84
C SER A 322 14.93 36.82 0.63
N ARG A 323 16.19 36.94 1.05
CA ARG A 323 16.57 37.52 2.35
C ARG A 323 16.49 39.05 2.24
N SER A 324 15.68 39.71 3.07
CA SER A 324 15.28 41.13 2.99
C SER A 324 16.38 42.21 2.84
N TYR A 325 17.67 41.88 2.77
CA TYR A 325 18.77 42.85 2.71
C TYR A 325 19.96 42.43 1.82
N ARG A 326 19.86 41.37 1.00
CA ARG A 326 20.86 41.04 -0.05
C ARG A 326 20.18 40.81 -1.39
N ASP A 327 20.81 41.26 -2.47
CA ASP A 327 20.46 40.79 -3.82
C ASP A 327 20.56 39.26 -3.82
N THR A 328 19.44 38.59 -4.10
CA THR A 328 19.37 37.12 -4.14
C THR A 328 20.30 36.60 -5.23
N LEU A 329 21.00 35.49 -4.93
CA LEU A 329 21.72 34.80 -5.98
C LEU A 329 20.69 34.14 -6.89
N THR A 330 20.90 34.25 -8.20
CA THR A 330 20.21 33.39 -9.15
C THR A 330 20.54 31.93 -8.86
N VAL A 331 19.64 31.01 -9.22
CA VAL A 331 19.88 29.57 -9.10
C VAL A 331 21.23 29.17 -9.69
N GLN A 332 21.62 29.76 -10.82
CA GLN A 332 22.92 29.48 -11.45
C GLN A 332 24.11 29.93 -10.59
N GLN A 333 24.03 31.11 -9.99
CA GLN A 333 25.06 31.58 -9.08
C GLN A 333 25.13 30.72 -7.81
N ALA A 334 24.00 30.28 -7.27
CA ALA A 334 23.96 29.38 -6.12
C ALA A 334 24.57 28.00 -6.44
N LEU A 335 24.26 27.42 -7.60
CA LEU A 335 24.88 26.16 -8.05
C LEU A 335 26.40 26.33 -8.27
N GLU A 336 26.84 27.47 -8.79
CA GLU A 336 28.27 27.76 -8.91
C GLU A 336 28.96 27.87 -7.55
N GLN A 337 28.30 28.45 -6.54
CA GLN A 337 28.83 28.45 -5.17
C GLN A 337 28.96 27.03 -4.60
N ILE A 338 27.99 26.15 -4.86
CA ILE A 338 28.08 24.73 -4.48
C ILE A 338 29.28 24.07 -5.16
N ARG A 339 29.46 24.31 -6.46
CA ARG A 339 30.58 23.78 -7.25
C ARG A 339 31.93 24.24 -6.72
N VAL A 340 32.07 25.53 -6.39
CA VAL A 340 33.32 26.12 -5.87
C VAL A 340 33.67 25.62 -4.46
N ASN A 341 32.65 25.32 -3.65
CA ASN A 341 32.82 24.83 -2.28
C ASN A 341 32.76 23.30 -2.14
N ARG A 342 32.72 22.57 -3.26
CA ARG A 342 32.87 21.11 -3.34
C ARG A 342 34.19 20.66 -2.68
N GLY A 343 34.12 19.71 -1.76
CA GLY A 343 35.27 19.21 -1.00
C GLY A 343 35.82 20.19 0.03
N LYS A 344 35.14 21.32 0.27
CA LYS A 344 35.44 22.27 1.35
C LYS A 344 34.26 22.36 2.31
N GLN A 345 33.19 23.01 1.90
CA GLN A 345 31.97 23.05 2.70
C GLN A 345 31.16 21.77 2.51
N PHE A 346 31.07 21.31 1.27
CA PHE A 346 30.15 20.25 0.87
C PHE A 346 30.90 18.96 0.57
N ASP A 347 30.27 17.85 0.92
CA ASP A 347 30.66 16.51 0.44
C ASP A 347 30.80 16.53 -1.08
N PRO A 348 31.93 16.06 -1.64
CA PRO A 348 32.19 16.13 -3.07
C PRO A 348 31.22 15.29 -3.92
N ASP A 349 30.82 14.10 -3.45
CA ASP A 349 29.98 13.18 -4.20
C ASP A 349 28.51 13.61 -4.15
N LEU A 350 28.06 14.09 -2.99
CA LEU A 350 26.72 14.66 -2.85
C LEU A 350 26.59 16.00 -3.58
N ALA A 351 27.62 16.85 -3.57
CA ALA A 351 27.61 18.09 -4.34
C ALA A 351 27.49 17.80 -5.85
N ASP A 352 28.25 16.85 -6.37
CA ASP A 352 28.15 16.45 -7.78
C ASP A 352 26.77 15.88 -8.11
N THR A 353 26.21 15.08 -7.21
CA THR A 353 24.85 14.53 -7.35
C THR A 353 23.81 15.65 -7.34
N PHE A 354 23.90 16.61 -6.42
CA PHE A 354 23.00 17.76 -6.37
C PHE A 354 23.07 18.60 -7.64
N LEU A 355 24.28 18.91 -8.12
CA LEU A 355 24.49 19.65 -9.37
C LEU A 355 23.90 18.92 -10.58
N ARG A 356 24.06 17.59 -10.65
CA ARG A 356 23.42 16.77 -11.69
C ARG A 356 21.91 16.83 -11.58
N SER A 357 21.33 16.62 -10.40
CA SER A 357 19.87 16.65 -10.19
C SER A 357 19.27 18.00 -10.57
N MET A 358 19.94 19.11 -10.23
CA MET A 358 19.48 20.46 -10.54
C MET A 358 19.66 20.85 -12.02
N ASN A 359 20.63 20.24 -12.72
CA ASN A 359 20.82 20.41 -14.16
C ASN A 359 19.94 19.45 -14.98
N GLN A 360 19.60 18.26 -14.47
CA GLN A 360 18.61 17.36 -15.05
C GLN A 360 17.19 17.95 -14.93
N ASN A 361 16.91 18.69 -13.85
CA ASN A 361 15.70 19.51 -13.71
C ASN A 361 15.66 20.75 -14.63
N LYS A 362 16.71 21.01 -15.43
CA LYS A 362 16.65 21.98 -16.54
C LYS A 362 16.24 21.36 -17.89
N GLY A 363 15.79 20.10 -17.89
CA GLY A 363 15.44 19.39 -19.13
C GLY A 363 14.01 18.81 -19.24
N SER A 364 13.13 18.91 -18.24
CA SER A 364 11.89 18.10 -18.25
C SER A 364 10.65 18.72 -17.57
N GLY A 365 10.57 20.05 -17.50
CA GLY A 365 9.34 20.72 -17.07
C GLY A 365 8.39 20.90 -18.25
N GLY A 366 7.33 20.08 -18.36
CA GLY A 366 6.30 20.26 -19.38
C GLY A 366 5.55 21.59 -19.24
N ASN A 367 5.12 22.17 -20.36
CA ASN A 367 4.16 23.26 -20.43
C ASN A 367 2.74 22.68 -20.39
N ILE A 368 2.02 22.92 -19.31
CA ILE A 368 0.75 22.27 -18.99
C ILE A 368 -0.36 23.30 -19.00
N LEU A 369 -1.45 23.01 -19.70
CA LEU A 369 -2.69 23.77 -19.66
C LEU A 369 -3.73 23.04 -18.82
N VAL A 370 -4.34 23.72 -17.87
CA VAL A 370 -5.46 23.19 -17.08
C VAL A 370 -6.72 23.98 -17.45
N VAL A 371 -7.75 23.27 -17.90
CA VAL A 371 -9.01 23.84 -18.38
C VAL A 371 -10.14 23.33 -17.50
N ASP A 372 -10.62 24.18 -16.59
CA ASP A 372 -11.71 23.86 -15.67
C ASP A 372 -12.43 25.18 -15.31
N ASP A 373 -13.76 25.20 -15.33
CA ASP A 373 -14.55 26.36 -14.93
C ASP A 373 -14.57 26.55 -13.40
N ASP A 374 -14.26 25.49 -12.64
CA ASP A 374 -13.97 25.55 -11.21
C ASP A 374 -12.51 26.00 -10.96
N ARG A 375 -12.40 27.25 -10.49
CA ARG A 375 -11.11 27.86 -10.14
C ARG A 375 -10.34 27.10 -9.06
N ALA A 376 -11.04 26.47 -8.11
CA ALA A 376 -10.38 25.76 -7.01
C ALA A 376 -9.63 24.52 -7.54
N ILE A 377 -10.19 23.84 -8.55
CA ILE A 377 -9.54 22.70 -9.20
C ILE A 377 -8.33 23.19 -10.01
N ALA A 378 -8.48 24.25 -10.80
CA ALA A 378 -7.37 24.82 -11.55
C ALA A 378 -6.20 25.27 -10.64
N GLU A 379 -6.51 25.87 -9.49
CA GLU A 379 -5.53 26.27 -8.47
C GLU A 379 -4.86 25.06 -7.81
N LEU A 380 -5.60 23.99 -7.56
CA LEU A 380 -5.05 22.74 -7.03
C LEU A 380 -3.99 22.14 -7.97
N PHE A 381 -4.26 22.10 -9.28
CA PHE A 381 -3.27 21.63 -10.26
C PHE A 381 -2.03 22.54 -10.29
N ALA A 382 -2.21 23.86 -10.30
CA ALA A 382 -1.09 24.79 -10.29
C ALA A 382 -0.23 24.62 -9.02
N ALA A 383 -0.86 24.56 -7.84
CA ALA A 383 -0.19 24.34 -6.57
C ALA A 383 0.53 22.99 -6.49
N SER A 384 0.05 21.98 -7.23
CA SER A 384 0.65 20.64 -7.25
C SER A 384 1.81 20.51 -8.24
N LEU A 385 1.71 21.13 -9.42
CA LEU A 385 2.61 20.89 -10.55
C LEU A 385 3.69 21.97 -10.73
N VAL A 386 3.43 23.22 -10.34
CA VAL A 386 4.46 24.28 -10.38
C VAL A 386 5.66 23.93 -9.49
N PRO A 387 5.49 23.41 -8.25
CA PRO A 387 6.63 22.96 -7.45
C PRO A 387 7.44 21.82 -8.07
N GLN A 388 6.84 21.05 -8.98
CA GLN A 388 7.51 19.97 -9.72
C GLN A 388 8.31 20.48 -10.94
N GLY A 389 8.38 21.80 -11.14
CA GLY A 389 9.12 22.42 -12.23
C GLY A 389 8.32 22.55 -13.53
N HIS A 390 7.01 22.30 -13.52
CA HIS A 390 6.15 22.49 -14.69
C HIS A 390 5.68 23.93 -14.82
N ARG A 391 5.55 24.41 -16.06
CA ARG A 391 4.85 25.66 -16.34
C ARG A 391 3.37 25.37 -16.45
N VAL A 392 2.56 25.86 -15.51
CA VAL A 392 1.11 25.65 -15.53
C VAL A 392 0.39 26.92 -15.96
N VAL A 393 -0.45 26.81 -16.98
CA VAL A 393 -1.34 27.85 -17.45
C VAL A 393 -2.78 27.39 -17.23
N THR A 394 -3.66 28.26 -16.77
CA THR A 394 -5.07 27.91 -16.50
C THR A 394 -6.02 28.58 -17.48
N ALA A 395 -7.13 27.93 -17.83
CA ALA A 395 -8.23 28.47 -18.61
C ALA A 395 -9.55 28.07 -17.94
N ASN A 396 -10.54 28.97 -17.95
CA ASN A 396 -11.83 28.74 -17.28
C ASN A 396 -12.99 28.45 -18.24
N SER A 397 -12.69 28.22 -19.51
CA SER A 397 -13.68 27.84 -20.53
C SER A 397 -12.97 27.27 -21.76
N GLY A 398 -13.69 26.46 -22.55
CA GLY A 398 -13.18 25.93 -23.81
C GLY A 398 -12.69 27.00 -24.79
N PHE A 399 -13.36 28.16 -24.85
CA PHE A 399 -12.94 29.28 -25.70
C PHE A 399 -11.57 29.84 -25.29
N GLN A 400 -11.33 30.04 -23.98
CA GLN A 400 -10.02 30.49 -23.50
C GLN A 400 -8.93 29.45 -23.74
N ALA A 401 -9.25 28.17 -23.57
CA ALA A 401 -8.31 27.08 -23.85
C ALA A 401 -7.87 27.09 -25.31
N MET A 402 -8.82 27.16 -26.25
CA MET A 402 -8.53 27.21 -27.69
C MET A 402 -7.67 28.41 -28.08
N ARG A 403 -7.94 29.60 -27.51
CA ARG A 403 -7.12 30.79 -27.76
C ARG A 403 -5.69 30.60 -27.29
N LYS A 404 -5.49 30.04 -26.08
CA LYS A 404 -4.16 29.79 -25.51
C LYS A 404 -3.38 28.75 -26.29
N VAL A 405 -4.04 27.64 -26.70
CA VAL A 405 -3.40 26.60 -27.51
C VAL A 405 -3.00 27.14 -28.89
N ALA A 406 -3.74 28.11 -29.44
CA ALA A 406 -3.35 28.80 -30.67
C ALA A 406 -2.15 29.74 -30.48
N GLU A 407 -2.05 30.39 -29.32
CA GLU A 407 -0.97 31.34 -28.99
C GLU A 407 0.36 30.65 -28.67
N GLU A 408 0.35 29.51 -27.97
CA GLU A 408 1.57 28.81 -27.53
C GLU A 408 1.46 27.28 -27.51
N PRO A 409 2.57 26.53 -27.58
CA PRO A 409 2.58 25.07 -27.46
C PRO A 409 2.46 24.60 -26.02
N PHE A 410 1.62 23.58 -25.81
CA PHE A 410 1.49 22.85 -24.55
C PHE A 410 1.83 21.38 -24.80
N ASP A 411 2.45 20.75 -23.81
CA ASP A 411 2.78 19.33 -23.82
C ASP A 411 1.60 18.50 -23.34
N ILE A 412 0.94 18.93 -22.25
CA ILE A 412 -0.22 18.27 -21.66
C ILE A 412 -1.35 19.27 -21.43
N VAL A 413 -2.58 18.86 -21.70
CA VAL A 413 -3.81 19.59 -21.39
C VAL A 413 -4.70 18.74 -20.49
N TYR A 414 -4.98 19.23 -19.29
CA TYR A 414 -6.03 18.71 -18.42
C TYR A 414 -7.35 19.40 -18.74
N LEU A 415 -8.38 18.64 -19.13
CA LEU A 415 -9.63 19.20 -19.66
C LEU A 415 -10.84 18.67 -18.92
N ASP A 416 -11.57 19.53 -18.22
CA ASP A 416 -12.86 19.18 -17.66
C ASP A 416 -13.92 18.92 -18.74
N VAL A 417 -14.75 17.90 -18.52
CA VAL A 417 -15.83 17.53 -19.46
C VAL A 417 -17.00 18.52 -19.40
N ASN A 418 -17.34 18.99 -18.21
CA ASN A 418 -18.62 19.64 -17.92
C ASN A 418 -18.44 21.14 -17.70
N MET A 419 -18.05 21.84 -18.76
CA MET A 419 -17.90 23.30 -18.74
C MET A 419 -19.08 24.00 -19.44
N PRO A 420 -19.49 25.20 -18.98
CA PRO A 420 -20.52 26.00 -19.63
C PRO A 420 -20.08 26.57 -20.98
N GLY A 421 -21.01 26.60 -21.94
CA GLY A 421 -20.77 27.12 -23.28
C GLY A 421 -20.25 26.04 -24.23
N ILE A 422 -18.95 26.08 -24.54
CA ILE A 422 -18.28 25.02 -25.31
C ILE A 422 -17.85 23.96 -24.30
N ASP A 423 -18.42 22.76 -24.40
CA ASP A 423 -18.13 21.66 -23.47
C ASP A 423 -16.75 21.03 -23.72
N GLY A 424 -16.31 20.14 -22.82
CA GLY A 424 -15.00 19.50 -22.94
C GLY A 424 -14.84 18.64 -24.21
N ALA A 425 -15.92 18.00 -24.69
CA ALA A 425 -15.87 17.15 -25.88
C ALA A 425 -15.70 17.98 -27.18
N GLN A 426 -16.40 19.11 -27.27
CA GLN A 426 -16.22 20.08 -28.36
C GLN A 426 -14.84 20.73 -28.30
N THR A 427 -14.37 21.07 -27.10
CA THR A 427 -13.04 21.65 -26.89
C THR A 427 -11.94 20.68 -27.33
N LEU A 428 -12.03 19.41 -26.96
CA LEU A 428 -11.08 18.37 -27.35
C LEU A 428 -10.96 18.24 -28.88
N ARG A 429 -12.09 18.09 -29.58
CA ARG A 429 -12.09 17.94 -31.05
C ARG A 429 -11.46 19.13 -31.75
N ALA A 430 -11.86 20.34 -31.37
CA ALA A 430 -11.29 21.56 -31.93
C ALA A 430 -9.78 21.69 -31.63
N MET A 431 -9.34 21.29 -30.44
CA MET A 431 -7.95 21.33 -30.03
C MET A 431 -7.09 20.33 -30.81
N LYS A 432 -7.61 19.12 -31.05
CA LYS A 432 -6.95 18.09 -31.84
C LYS A 432 -6.87 18.44 -33.33
N GLU A 433 -7.86 19.14 -33.87
CA GLU A 433 -7.77 19.71 -35.22
C GLU A 433 -6.65 20.77 -35.32
N LEU A 434 -6.48 21.60 -34.28
CA LEU A 434 -5.49 22.68 -34.28
C LEU A 434 -4.06 22.20 -33.99
N ARG A 435 -3.89 21.25 -33.06
CA ARG A 435 -2.61 20.71 -32.58
C ARG A 435 -2.76 19.20 -32.32
N PRO A 436 -2.70 18.35 -33.35
CA PRO A 436 -2.86 16.90 -33.19
C PRO A 436 -1.92 16.26 -32.16
N GLN A 437 -0.71 16.82 -32.02
CA GLN A 437 0.35 16.34 -31.14
C GLN A 437 0.19 16.68 -29.65
N VAL A 438 -0.79 17.51 -29.26
CA VAL A 438 -0.97 17.84 -27.85
C VAL A 438 -1.58 16.67 -27.10
N PHE A 439 -1.05 16.36 -25.92
CA PHE A 439 -1.61 15.31 -25.08
C PHE A 439 -2.77 15.85 -24.26
N VAL A 440 -3.94 15.19 -24.33
CA VAL A 440 -5.13 15.63 -23.61
C VAL A 440 -5.56 14.55 -22.62
N VAL A 441 -5.65 14.95 -21.35
CA VAL A 441 -6.16 14.15 -20.24
C VAL A 441 -7.49 14.72 -19.80
N VAL A 442 -8.54 13.90 -19.87
CA VAL A 442 -9.90 14.34 -19.57
C VAL A 442 -10.18 14.20 -18.08
N ILE A 443 -10.77 15.21 -17.46
CA ILE A 443 -11.22 15.17 -16.08
C ILE A 443 -12.74 15.02 -16.06
N THR A 444 -13.26 13.96 -15.42
CA THR A 444 -14.70 13.66 -15.41
C THR A 444 -15.22 13.34 -14.01
N GLY A 445 -16.41 13.82 -13.67
CA GLY A 445 -17.13 13.46 -12.44
C GLY A 445 -18.11 12.29 -12.57
N HIS A 446 -18.28 11.72 -13.77
CA HIS A 446 -19.24 10.63 -14.03
C HIS A 446 -18.53 9.37 -14.57
N HIS A 447 -18.96 8.20 -14.10
CA HIS A 447 -18.56 6.86 -14.57
C HIS A 447 -19.38 6.43 -15.80
N ASP A 448 -19.64 7.34 -16.74
CA ASP A 448 -20.43 7.03 -17.94
C ASP A 448 -19.49 6.51 -19.05
N ASP A 449 -19.37 5.19 -19.16
CA ASP A 449 -18.38 4.50 -20.00
C ASP A 449 -18.51 4.87 -21.49
N GLU A 450 -19.71 5.19 -21.97
CA GLU A 450 -19.96 5.50 -23.39
C GLU A 450 -19.39 6.87 -23.80
N ARG A 451 -19.55 7.89 -22.95
CA ARG A 451 -19.05 9.24 -23.21
C ARG A 451 -17.53 9.33 -23.06
N ILE A 452 -16.96 8.56 -22.13
CA ILE A 452 -15.50 8.42 -21.98
C ILE A 452 -14.92 7.71 -23.21
N GLY A 453 -15.57 6.63 -23.67
CA GLY A 453 -15.19 5.92 -24.90
C GLY A 453 -15.09 6.86 -26.10
N GLN A 454 -16.11 7.68 -26.33
CA GLN A 454 -16.09 8.66 -27.44
C GLN A 454 -14.96 9.68 -27.32
N MET A 455 -14.64 10.15 -26.11
CA MET A 455 -13.55 11.12 -25.94
C MET A 455 -12.16 10.52 -26.18
N ILE A 456 -11.98 9.23 -25.87
CA ILE A 456 -10.74 8.51 -26.23
C ILE A 456 -10.65 8.37 -27.76
N GLU A 457 -11.75 8.03 -28.44
CA GLU A 457 -11.82 8.01 -29.91
C GLU A 457 -11.52 9.38 -30.55
N ASP A 458 -11.99 10.46 -29.92
CA ASP A 458 -11.72 11.85 -30.31
C ASP A 458 -10.27 12.30 -30.00
N GLY A 459 -9.44 11.43 -29.42
CA GLY A 459 -8.00 11.62 -29.25
C GLY A 459 -7.52 11.97 -27.84
N ALA A 460 -8.37 11.86 -26.81
CA ALA A 460 -7.90 11.89 -25.43
C ALA A 460 -7.10 10.62 -25.10
N ILE A 461 -6.10 10.74 -24.23
CA ILE A 461 -5.20 9.62 -23.91
C ILE A 461 -5.74 8.78 -22.76
N THR A 462 -6.30 9.46 -21.77
CA THR A 462 -6.88 8.83 -20.58
C THR A 462 -7.87 9.78 -19.92
N CYS A 463 -8.63 9.26 -18.98
CA CYS A 463 -9.50 10.03 -18.08
C CYS A 463 -9.02 9.96 -16.63
N LEU A 464 -9.31 11.02 -15.86
CA LEU A 464 -9.13 11.10 -14.41
C LEU A 464 -10.49 11.34 -13.74
N PRO A 465 -10.89 10.49 -12.77
CA PRO A 465 -12.14 10.67 -12.05
C PRO A 465 -12.04 11.77 -11.00
N LYS A 466 -13.08 12.62 -10.88
CA LYS A 466 -13.28 13.53 -9.74
C LYS A 466 -13.91 12.73 -8.57
N PRO A 467 -13.47 12.93 -7.31
CA PRO A 467 -12.46 13.90 -6.85
C PRO A 467 -11.02 13.42 -7.11
N ILE A 468 -10.16 14.34 -7.56
CA ILE A 468 -8.75 14.05 -7.90
C ILE A 468 -7.83 14.39 -6.71
N GLY A 469 -6.93 13.46 -6.35
CA GLY A 469 -5.92 13.69 -5.32
C GLY A 469 -4.61 14.29 -5.87
N VAL A 470 -3.90 15.08 -5.05
CA VAL A 470 -2.60 15.71 -5.40
C VAL A 470 -1.59 14.69 -5.94
N ARG A 471 -1.45 13.54 -5.26
CA ARG A 471 -0.55 12.46 -5.69
C ARG A 471 -0.91 11.92 -7.08
N GLN A 472 -2.21 11.78 -7.37
CA GLN A 472 -2.67 11.31 -8.68
C GLN A 472 -2.36 12.31 -9.79
N ILE A 473 -2.45 13.63 -9.51
CA ILE A 473 -2.06 14.69 -10.45
C ILE A 473 -0.56 14.58 -10.79
N ILE A 474 0.29 14.46 -9.76
CA ILE A 474 1.75 14.39 -9.91
C ILE A 474 2.16 13.11 -10.66
N ASP A 475 1.68 11.95 -10.21
CA ASP A 475 2.05 10.65 -10.79
C ASP A 475 1.60 10.56 -12.26
N THR A 476 0.40 11.05 -12.58
CA THR A 476 -0.12 11.06 -13.97
C THR A 476 0.72 11.98 -14.86
N THR A 477 1.03 13.19 -14.39
CA THR A 477 1.83 14.16 -15.15
C THR A 477 3.23 13.62 -15.42
N ALA A 478 3.87 13.06 -14.39
CA ALA A 478 5.21 12.48 -14.50
C ALA A 478 5.24 11.30 -15.48
N SER A 479 4.24 10.41 -15.44
CA SER A 479 4.13 9.27 -16.35
C SER A 479 4.04 9.71 -17.81
N PHE A 480 3.26 10.76 -18.11
CA PHE A 480 3.10 11.24 -19.48
C PHE A 480 4.35 11.96 -19.96
N LEU A 481 4.91 12.88 -19.18
CA LEU A 481 6.12 13.59 -19.59
C LEU A 481 7.31 12.65 -19.77
N LYS A 482 7.44 11.60 -18.95
CA LYS A 482 8.52 10.61 -19.11
C LYS A 482 8.44 9.87 -20.45
N GLY A 483 7.24 9.54 -20.93
CA GLY A 483 7.04 8.92 -22.25
C GLY A 483 7.34 9.86 -23.43
N ILE A 484 7.34 11.18 -23.23
CA ILE A 484 7.62 12.18 -24.28
C ILE A 484 9.12 12.38 -24.49
N PHE A 485 9.91 12.22 -23.43
CA PHE A 485 11.36 12.42 -23.45
C PHE A 485 12.14 11.13 -23.75
N GLU A 486 11.46 9.99 -23.92
CA GLU A 486 12.06 8.68 -24.21
C GLU A 486 11.90 8.23 -25.68
N ASP A 487 11.24 9.01 -26.55
CA ASP A 487 11.10 8.74 -28.00
C ASP A 487 12.02 9.62 -28.88
#